data_AF-A0A7T4QXH5-F1
#
_entry.id   AF-A0A7T4QXH5-F1
#
_cell.length_a   1.000
_cell.length_b   1.000
_cell.length_c   1.000
_cell.angle_alpha   90.00
_cell.angle_beta   90.00
_cell.angle_gamma   90.00
#
_symmetry.space_group_name_H-M   'P 1'
#
loop_
_entity.id
_entity.type
_entity.pdbx_description
1 polymer ?
#
loop_
_entity_poly.entity_id
_entity_poly.type
_entity_poly.pdbx_seq_one_letter_code
_entity_poly.pdbx_strand_id
1 'polypeptide(L)'
;MDSLSVNDELNSVFSRQNILMLYALGLNKEIKEIQKLKGNTSVSAEIRKLTINNKVNRTLLLALSDINAAAAELDCEAERVDQVAGYIDNINASRNNKLVVGSIALGAAASIAGALITNNNVNNAVGITGGVLGGGLGFFTLNPKGKKVEFFHPHNLLRNVWTENDSDQSFSPFIWYMLSEKEFSNDGNSSLLHNLKTRWIDYQFDSNENQGNHSVIFSDGGIYFADDLHSRAAMINQLQAVIRSINQSINNLILEANKTLE
;
A
#
# COMPACT_ATOMS: atom_id res chain seq x y z
N MET A 1 -14.19 12.46 24.63
CA MET A 1 -14.11 13.93 24.78
C MET A 1 -13.39 14.44 23.54
N ASP A 2 -13.94 15.43 22.85
CA ASP A 2 -13.34 16.00 21.65
C ASP A 2 -11.99 16.65 22.01
N SER A 3 -10.89 16.10 21.49
CA SER A 3 -9.53 16.55 21.78
C SER A 3 -9.31 18.03 21.45
N LEU A 4 -10.15 18.61 20.59
CA LEU A 4 -10.12 20.02 20.22
C LEU A 4 -10.73 20.90 21.30
N SER A 5 -11.91 20.53 21.82
CA SER A 5 -12.58 21.26 22.90
C SER A 5 -11.76 21.36 24.20
N VAL A 6 -10.84 20.42 24.43
CA VAL A 6 -9.94 20.43 25.60
C VAL A 6 -8.76 21.41 25.41
N ASN A 7 -8.55 21.90 24.19
CA ASN A 7 -7.41 22.71 23.79
C ASN A 7 -7.81 24.04 23.14
N ASP A 8 -8.99 24.56 23.44
CA ASP A 8 -9.52 25.80 22.85
C ASP A 8 -8.57 27.00 22.96
N GLU A 9 -7.78 27.06 24.04
CA GLU A 9 -6.77 28.10 24.26
C GLU A 9 -5.65 28.11 23.20
N LEU A 10 -5.38 26.96 22.56
CA LEU A 10 -4.36 26.81 21.52
C LEU A 10 -4.84 27.23 20.12
N ASN A 11 -6.15 27.38 19.90
CA ASN A 11 -6.74 27.73 18.60
C ASN A 11 -6.28 29.11 18.08
N SER A 12 -5.78 29.98 18.95
CA SER A 12 -5.27 31.31 18.57
C SER A 12 -3.85 31.28 18.00
N VAL A 13 -3.14 30.15 18.13
CA VAL A 13 -1.71 30.03 17.82
C VAL A 13 -1.43 28.87 16.87
N PHE A 14 -2.16 27.77 17.01
CA PHE A 14 -1.98 26.57 16.21
C PHE A 14 -3.18 26.31 15.31
N SER A 15 -2.90 25.79 14.12
CA SER A 15 -3.94 25.20 13.28
C SER A 15 -4.60 24.01 13.97
N ARG A 16 -5.84 23.69 13.59
CA ARG A 16 -6.60 22.57 14.13
C ARG A 16 -5.82 21.24 14.02
N GLN A 17 -5.23 20.98 12.87
CA GLN A 17 -4.37 19.82 12.62
C GLN A 17 -3.19 19.78 13.61
N ASN A 18 -2.52 20.91 13.83
CA ASN A 18 -1.37 20.95 14.73
C ASN A 18 -1.77 20.76 16.21
N ILE A 19 -2.96 21.19 16.62
CA ILE A 19 -3.49 20.89 17.96
C ILE A 19 -3.71 19.39 18.14
N LEU A 20 -4.27 18.72 17.14
CA LEU A 20 -4.44 17.26 17.15
C LEU A 20 -3.09 16.54 17.16
N MET A 21 -2.10 17.04 16.44
CA MET A 21 -0.74 16.49 16.48
C MET A 21 -0.07 16.67 17.85
N LEU A 22 -0.20 17.85 18.47
CA LEU A 22 0.31 18.10 19.82
C LEU A 22 -0.36 17.17 20.84
N TYR A 23 -1.66 16.89 20.66
CA TYR A 23 -2.37 15.89 21.45
C TYR A 23 -1.81 14.49 21.25
N ALA A 24 -1.66 14.05 20.00
CA ALA A 24 -1.12 12.73 19.66
C ALA A 24 0.31 12.51 20.15
N LEU A 25 1.12 13.56 20.15
CA LEU A 25 2.51 13.57 20.63
C LEU A 25 2.62 13.76 22.16
N GLY A 26 1.50 14.02 22.85
CA GLY A 26 1.50 14.29 24.29
C GLY A 26 2.21 15.57 24.69
N LEU A 27 2.23 16.59 23.81
CA LEU A 27 2.94 17.87 23.98
C LEU A 27 2.02 19.03 24.43
N ASN A 28 0.73 18.81 24.58
CA ASN A 28 -0.22 19.87 24.95
C ASN A 28 0.15 20.59 26.25
N LYS A 29 0.64 19.87 27.26
CA LYS A 29 0.98 20.48 28.57
C LYS A 29 2.17 21.42 28.42
N GLU A 30 3.18 20.98 27.68
CA GLU A 30 4.40 21.72 27.39
C GLU A 30 4.10 23.01 26.62
N ILE A 31 3.27 22.92 25.58
CA ILE A 31 2.87 24.08 24.77
C ILE A 31 1.98 25.05 25.57
N LYS A 32 1.09 24.57 26.42
CA LYS A 32 0.33 25.45 27.32
C LYS A 32 1.22 26.13 28.36
N GLU A 33 2.25 25.43 28.84
CA GLU A 33 3.20 26.00 29.80
C GLU A 33 4.08 27.09 29.17
N ILE A 34 4.57 26.88 27.95
CA ILE A 34 5.40 27.90 27.28
C ILE A 34 4.62 29.19 27.00
N GLN A 35 3.33 29.08 26.65
CA GLN A 35 2.46 30.25 26.49
C GLN A 35 2.31 31.05 27.78
N LYS A 36 2.20 30.38 28.93
CA LYS A 36 2.13 31.04 30.25
C LYS A 36 3.43 31.74 30.65
N LEU A 37 4.56 31.25 30.13
CA LEU A 37 5.89 31.84 30.37
C LEU A 37 6.23 32.95 29.38
N LYS A 38 5.37 33.25 28.41
CA LYS A 38 5.60 34.28 27.40
C LYS A 38 5.78 35.65 28.05
N GLY A 39 6.84 36.37 27.65
CA GLY A 39 7.20 37.68 28.22
C GLY A 39 7.87 37.65 29.60
N ASN A 40 7.96 36.50 30.27
CA ASN A 40 8.74 36.36 31.50
C ASN A 40 10.23 36.17 31.17
N THR A 41 11.07 37.12 31.59
CA THR A 41 12.52 37.19 31.30
C THR A 41 13.39 36.78 32.47
N SER A 42 12.80 36.25 33.55
CA SER A 42 13.58 35.75 34.68
C SER A 42 14.44 34.55 34.25
N VAL A 43 15.63 34.41 34.85
CA VAL A 43 16.54 33.29 34.56
C VAL A 43 15.86 31.93 34.72
N SER A 44 15.01 31.78 35.74
CA SER A 44 14.24 30.55 35.97
C SER A 44 13.22 30.28 34.86
N ALA A 45 12.52 31.32 34.37
CA ALA A 45 11.60 31.18 33.25
C ALA A 45 12.33 30.82 31.95
N GLU A 46 13.49 31.44 31.67
CA GLU A 46 14.30 31.11 30.49
C GLU A 46 14.83 29.68 30.52
N ILE A 47 15.36 29.22 31.66
CA ILE A 47 15.75 27.81 31.84
C ILE A 47 14.56 26.87 31.62
N ARG A 48 13.37 27.25 32.09
CA ARG A 48 12.16 26.44 31.92
C ARG A 48 11.73 26.38 30.46
N LYS A 49 11.74 27.50 29.74
CA LYS A 49 11.46 27.54 28.29
C LYS A 49 12.44 26.65 27.51
N LEU A 50 13.75 26.74 27.80
CA LEU A 50 14.76 25.89 27.18
C LEU A 50 14.52 24.39 27.44
N THR A 51 14.11 24.05 28.67
CA THR A 51 13.77 22.66 29.03
C THR A 51 12.58 22.14 28.23
N ILE A 52 11.53 22.97 28.08
CA ILE A 52 10.35 22.65 27.28
C ILE A 52 10.74 22.49 25.80
N ASN A 53 11.51 23.43 25.24
CA ASN A 53 11.98 23.37 23.85
C ASN A 53 12.76 22.10 23.56
N ASN A 54 13.68 21.71 24.44
CA ASN A 54 14.42 20.46 24.31
C ASN A 54 13.51 19.23 24.32
N LYS A 55 12.48 19.21 25.18
CA LYS A 55 11.51 18.12 25.23
C LYS A 55 10.68 18.05 23.94
N VAL A 56 10.15 19.18 23.49
CA VAL A 56 9.37 19.29 22.24
C VAL A 56 10.20 18.81 21.05
N ASN A 57 11.41 19.34 20.88
CA ASN A 57 12.30 18.95 19.79
C ASN A 57 12.64 17.46 19.82
N ARG A 58 12.94 16.90 21.00
CA ARG A 58 13.19 15.46 21.13
C ARG A 58 11.98 14.63 20.72
N THR A 59 10.78 14.99 21.15
CA THR A 59 9.56 14.26 20.79
C THR A 59 9.29 14.34 19.29
N LEU A 60 9.47 15.52 18.67
CA LEU A 60 9.29 15.68 17.23
C LEU A 60 10.33 14.89 16.42
N LEU A 61 11.58 14.86 16.87
CA LEU A 61 12.64 14.04 16.24
C LEU A 61 12.32 12.54 16.30
N LEU A 62 11.80 12.06 17.44
CA LEU A 62 11.36 10.66 17.55
C LEU A 62 10.20 10.36 16.61
N ALA A 63 9.20 11.24 16.52
CA ALA A 63 8.08 11.06 15.61
C ALA A 63 8.50 11.04 14.13
N LEU A 64 9.43 11.92 13.73
CA LEU A 64 10.04 11.90 12.40
C LEU A 64 10.82 10.60 12.14
N SER A 65 11.58 10.14 13.13
CA SER A 65 12.32 8.88 13.04
C SER A 65 11.36 7.70 12.82
N ASP A 66 10.25 7.65 13.55
CA ASP A 66 9.24 6.59 13.44
C ASP A 66 8.59 6.58 12.04
N ILE A 67 8.23 7.76 11.50
CA ILE A 67 7.69 7.87 10.14
C ILE A 67 8.69 7.36 9.11
N ASN A 68 9.95 7.80 9.21
CA ASN A 68 10.98 7.42 8.26
C ASN A 68 11.30 5.93 8.32
N ALA A 69 11.30 5.33 9.52
CA ALA A 69 11.46 3.90 9.70
C ALA A 69 10.30 3.12 9.06
N ALA A 70 9.05 3.49 9.35
CA ALA A 70 7.87 2.85 8.77
C ALA A 70 7.85 2.95 7.23
N ALA A 71 8.18 4.13 6.68
CA ALA A 71 8.25 4.32 5.23
C ALA A 71 9.38 3.50 4.57
N ALA A 72 10.52 3.33 5.26
CA ALA A 72 11.63 2.51 4.76
C ALA A 72 11.32 1.01 4.82
N GLU A 73 10.64 0.55 5.87
CA GLU A 73 10.17 -0.84 5.97
C GLU A 73 9.21 -1.19 4.82
N LEU A 74 8.24 -0.31 4.54
CA LEU A 74 7.33 -0.47 3.42
C LEU A 74 8.05 -0.46 2.07
N ASP A 75 9.06 0.40 1.88
CA ASP A 75 9.88 0.44 0.65
C ASP A 75 10.55 -0.92 0.40
N CYS A 76 11.21 -1.45 1.44
CA CYS A 76 11.90 -2.73 1.38
C CYS A 76 10.93 -3.88 1.13
N GLU A 77 9.75 -3.87 1.74
CA GLU A 77 8.74 -4.92 1.52
C GLU A 77 8.13 -4.83 0.12
N ALA A 78 7.87 -3.62 -0.41
CA ALA A 78 7.40 -3.45 -1.79
C ALA A 78 8.41 -4.00 -2.78
N GLU A 79 9.69 -3.64 -2.64
CA GLU A 79 10.77 -4.14 -3.48
C GLU A 79 10.92 -5.67 -3.37
N ARG A 80 10.82 -6.23 -2.15
CA ARG A 80 10.84 -7.69 -1.94
C ARG A 80 9.70 -8.37 -2.71
N VAL A 81 8.49 -7.83 -2.62
CA VAL A 81 7.30 -8.38 -3.29
C VAL A 81 7.44 -8.27 -4.81
N ASP A 82 7.88 -7.12 -5.34
CA ASP A 82 8.08 -6.90 -6.77
C ASP A 82 9.16 -7.81 -7.37
N GLN A 83 10.26 -8.06 -6.65
CA GLN A 83 11.27 -9.03 -7.09
C GLN A 83 10.69 -10.45 -7.21
N VAL A 84 9.85 -10.87 -6.27
CA VAL A 84 9.17 -12.17 -6.34
C VAL A 84 8.15 -12.19 -7.49
N ALA A 85 7.41 -11.11 -7.71
CA ALA A 85 6.48 -10.97 -8.82
C ALA A 85 7.21 -11.10 -10.17
N GLY A 86 8.29 -10.33 -10.36
CA GLY A 86 9.12 -10.36 -11.56
C GLY A 86 9.79 -11.73 -11.81
N TYR A 87 10.17 -12.45 -10.76
CA TYR A 87 10.65 -13.83 -10.89
C TYR A 87 9.57 -14.76 -11.45
N ILE A 88 8.33 -14.67 -10.95
CA ILE A 88 7.21 -15.47 -11.44
C ILE A 88 6.86 -15.11 -12.89
N ASP A 89 6.90 -13.82 -13.24
CA ASP A 89 6.67 -13.34 -14.61
C ASP A 89 7.70 -13.89 -15.58
N ASN A 90 8.98 -13.88 -15.22
CA ASN A 90 10.05 -14.44 -16.04
C ASN A 90 9.85 -15.94 -16.31
N ILE A 91 9.40 -16.70 -15.30
CA ILE A 91 9.06 -18.11 -15.48
C ILE A 91 7.85 -18.27 -16.43
N ASN A 92 6.83 -17.43 -16.27
CA ASN A 92 5.64 -17.45 -17.12
C ASN A 92 5.99 -17.10 -18.59
N ALA A 93 6.81 -16.09 -18.81
CA ALA A 93 7.25 -15.63 -20.14
C ALA A 93 8.11 -16.68 -20.87
N SER A 94 9.04 -17.34 -20.17
CA SER A 94 9.88 -18.42 -20.75
C SER A 94 9.05 -19.60 -21.29
N ARG A 95 7.93 -19.91 -20.64
CA ARG A 95 6.98 -20.93 -21.09
C ARG A 95 6.19 -20.47 -22.32
N ASN A 96 5.69 -19.24 -22.31
CA ASN A 96 4.95 -18.68 -23.45
C ASN A 96 5.81 -18.68 -24.72
N ASN A 97 7.09 -18.33 -24.65
CA ASN A 97 8.00 -18.40 -25.80
C ASN A 97 8.19 -19.83 -26.35
N LYS A 98 8.37 -20.84 -25.50
CA LYS A 98 8.50 -22.25 -25.95
C LYS A 98 7.21 -22.80 -26.56
N LEU A 99 6.05 -22.40 -26.04
CA LEU A 99 4.74 -22.83 -26.53
C LEU A 99 4.34 -22.11 -27.83
N VAL A 100 4.65 -20.83 -27.99
CA VAL A 100 4.45 -20.06 -29.24
C VAL A 100 5.36 -20.57 -30.36
N VAL A 101 6.63 -20.83 -30.07
CA VAL A 101 7.54 -21.45 -31.05
C VAL A 101 7.09 -22.87 -31.40
N GLY A 102 6.59 -23.63 -30.43
CA GLY A 102 6.02 -24.97 -30.65
C GLY A 102 4.73 -24.96 -31.50
N SER A 103 3.84 -23.98 -31.30
CA SER A 103 2.61 -23.86 -32.08
C SER A 103 2.85 -23.38 -33.51
N ILE A 104 3.85 -22.51 -33.74
CA ILE A 104 4.31 -22.12 -35.08
C ILE A 104 4.93 -23.32 -35.81
N ALA A 105 5.78 -24.10 -35.14
CA ALA A 105 6.41 -25.28 -35.73
C ALA A 105 5.39 -26.39 -36.06
N LEU A 106 4.39 -26.62 -35.20
CA LEU A 106 3.31 -27.58 -35.45
C LEU A 106 2.31 -27.09 -36.51
N GLY A 107 2.03 -25.79 -36.57
CA GLY A 107 1.22 -25.17 -37.62
C GLY A 107 1.87 -25.28 -39.00
N ALA A 108 3.20 -25.21 -39.07
CA ALA A 108 3.97 -25.45 -40.30
C ALA A 108 4.04 -26.94 -40.70
N ALA A 109 3.94 -27.88 -39.75
CA ALA A 109 3.89 -29.32 -40.06
C ALA A 109 2.49 -29.76 -40.55
N ALA A 110 1.42 -29.14 -40.03
CA ALA A 110 0.04 -29.44 -40.44
C ALA A 110 -0.27 -28.97 -41.88
N SER A 111 0.37 -27.90 -42.37
CA SER A 111 0.19 -27.41 -43.73
C SER A 111 0.86 -28.27 -44.80
N ILE A 112 1.87 -29.08 -44.44
CA ILE A 112 2.57 -29.99 -45.36
C ILE A 112 1.77 -31.28 -45.61
N ALA A 113 0.87 -31.67 -44.69
CA ALA A 113 0.01 -32.84 -44.88
C ALA A 113 -1.13 -32.59 -45.89
N GLY A 114 -1.63 -31.34 -46.00
CA GLY A 114 -2.72 -30.97 -46.91
C GLY A 114 -2.31 -30.88 -48.39
N ALA A 115 -1.01 -30.68 -48.68
CA ALA A 115 -0.50 -30.55 -50.04
C ALA A 115 -0.16 -31.90 -50.71
N LEU A 116 -0.11 -33.00 -49.95
CA LEU A 116 0.23 -34.34 -50.46
C LEU A 116 -0.99 -35.20 -50.84
N ILE A 117 -2.21 -34.69 -50.67
CA ILE A 117 -3.45 -35.37 -51.10
C ILE A 117 -4.01 -34.64 -52.32
N THR A 118 -3.29 -34.69 -53.43
CA THR A 118 -3.83 -34.35 -54.75
C THR A 118 -3.37 -35.39 -55.77
N ASN A 119 -4.09 -36.52 -55.88
CA ASN A 119 -4.37 -37.10 -57.20
C ASN A 119 -5.40 -38.24 -57.21
N ASN A 120 -6.44 -37.99 -58.03
CA ASN A 120 -7.26 -38.86 -58.89
C ASN A 120 -8.11 -40.03 -58.36
N ASN A 121 -9.41 -39.87 -58.62
CA ASN A 121 -10.41 -40.88 -58.99
C ASN A 121 -10.68 -42.04 -58.03
N VAL A 122 -11.60 -41.84 -57.07
CA VAL A 122 -12.46 -42.91 -56.57
C VAL A 122 -13.88 -42.35 -56.36
N ASN A 123 -14.84 -42.88 -57.13
CA ASN A 123 -16.26 -42.55 -57.09
C ASN A 123 -16.98 -43.58 -56.21
N ASN A 124 -17.74 -43.10 -55.22
CA ASN A 124 -18.65 -43.81 -54.31
C ASN A 124 -18.11 -44.91 -53.37
N ALA A 125 -18.57 -44.77 -52.12
CA ALA A 125 -18.48 -45.65 -50.96
C ALA A 125 -17.22 -45.55 -50.09
N VAL A 126 -17.48 -45.39 -48.79
CA VAL A 126 -16.56 -45.31 -47.63
C VAL A 126 -15.94 -43.93 -47.41
N GLY A 127 -16.32 -43.30 -46.28
CA GLY A 127 -15.59 -42.13 -45.79
C GLY A 127 -16.35 -41.13 -44.92
N ILE A 128 -17.36 -41.52 -44.12
CA ILE A 128 -17.70 -40.72 -42.93
C ILE A 128 -16.60 -40.98 -41.90
N THR A 129 -15.42 -40.37 -42.08
CA THR A 129 -14.43 -40.18 -41.02
C THR A 129 -13.46 -39.09 -41.46
N GLY A 130 -13.75 -37.84 -41.08
CA GLY A 130 -12.88 -36.72 -41.42
C GLY A 130 -13.34 -35.39 -40.86
N GLY A 131 -14.04 -35.42 -39.72
CA GLY A 131 -14.66 -34.24 -39.13
C GLY A 131 -14.62 -34.26 -37.62
N VAL A 132 -13.50 -34.71 -37.03
CA VAL A 132 -13.19 -34.46 -35.61
C VAL A 132 -11.68 -34.24 -35.53
N LEU A 133 -11.27 -33.34 -34.64
CA LEU A 133 -9.91 -32.87 -34.37
C LEU A 133 -9.49 -31.58 -35.09
N GLY A 134 -10.43 -30.63 -35.21
CA GLY A 134 -10.12 -29.19 -35.16
C GLY A 134 -10.16 -28.65 -33.73
N GLY A 135 -9.80 -29.46 -32.73
CA GLY A 135 -9.90 -29.10 -31.32
C GLY A 135 -8.81 -29.78 -30.49
N GLY A 136 -8.01 -28.98 -29.80
CA GLY A 136 -6.84 -29.42 -29.02
C GLY A 136 -5.56 -29.04 -29.75
N LEU A 137 -5.07 -27.81 -29.60
CA LEU A 137 -4.08 -27.49 -28.56
C LEU A 137 -4.19 -26.01 -28.09
N GLY A 138 -5.37 -25.39 -28.19
CA GLY A 138 -5.61 -24.01 -27.72
C GLY A 138 -6.05 -23.89 -26.25
N PHE A 139 -6.29 -25.01 -25.55
CA PHE A 139 -6.90 -25.00 -24.21
C PHE A 139 -5.91 -25.27 -23.07
N PHE A 140 -4.69 -25.75 -23.37
CA PHE A 140 -3.64 -25.98 -22.37
C PHE A 140 -2.63 -24.81 -22.25
N THR A 141 -2.78 -23.76 -23.05
CA THR A 141 -2.04 -22.49 -22.91
C THR A 141 -2.63 -21.58 -21.83
N LEU A 142 -3.90 -21.77 -21.51
CA LEU A 142 -4.66 -20.97 -20.55
C LEU A 142 -4.67 -21.67 -19.18
N ASN A 143 -3.55 -21.66 -18.46
CA ASN A 143 -3.69 -21.49 -17.02
C ASN A 143 -3.78 -19.97 -16.82
N PRO A 144 -4.99 -19.38 -16.71
CA PRO A 144 -5.19 -17.93 -16.81
C PRO A 144 -4.42 -17.16 -15.74
N LYS A 145 -4.00 -17.81 -14.65
CA LYS A 145 -3.25 -17.18 -13.55
C LYS A 145 -1.74 -17.44 -13.57
N GLY A 146 -1.21 -18.27 -14.46
CA GLY A 146 0.23 -18.57 -14.53
C GLY A 146 0.77 -19.42 -13.36
N LYS A 147 2.09 -19.32 -13.10
CA LYS A 147 2.78 -19.98 -11.98
C LYS A 147 2.43 -19.31 -10.65
N LYS A 148 2.51 -20.10 -9.57
CA LYS A 148 2.18 -19.70 -8.21
C LYS A 148 3.38 -19.85 -7.28
N VAL A 149 3.44 -19.03 -6.24
CA VAL A 149 4.40 -19.13 -5.14
C VAL A 149 3.65 -19.17 -3.81
N GLU A 150 4.23 -19.81 -2.81
CA GLU A 150 3.78 -19.64 -1.43
C GLU A 150 4.56 -18.47 -0.81
N PHE A 151 3.85 -17.45 -0.34
CA PHE A 151 4.44 -16.22 0.17
C PHE A 151 3.85 -15.87 1.54
N PHE A 152 4.72 -15.55 2.50
CA PHE A 152 4.37 -15.33 3.91
C PHE A 152 4.71 -13.91 4.35
N HIS A 153 3.80 -13.31 5.13
CA HIS A 153 3.90 -11.95 5.68
C HIS A 153 3.01 -11.83 6.93
N PRO A 154 3.41 -12.43 8.06
CA PRO A 154 2.58 -12.41 9.27
C PRO A 154 2.34 -10.99 9.82
N HIS A 155 3.32 -10.10 9.63
CA HIS A 155 3.17 -8.67 9.86
C HIS A 155 2.64 -8.01 8.59
N ASN A 156 1.36 -7.62 8.60
CA ASN A 156 0.66 -7.19 7.39
C ASN A 156 -0.05 -5.85 7.60
N LEU A 157 0.70 -4.76 7.42
CA LEU A 157 0.18 -3.39 7.53
C LEU A 157 -0.98 -3.12 6.56
N LEU A 158 -1.06 -3.81 5.42
CA LEU A 158 -2.19 -3.68 4.50
C LEU A 158 -3.50 -4.20 5.12
N ARG A 159 -3.43 -5.27 5.92
CA ARG A 159 -4.60 -5.79 6.66
C ARG A 159 -5.12 -4.77 7.66
N ASN A 160 -4.23 -4.10 8.38
CA ASN A 160 -4.61 -3.05 9.33
C ASN A 160 -5.33 -1.89 8.64
N VAL A 161 -4.86 -1.48 7.46
CA VAL A 161 -5.55 -0.47 6.64
C VAL A 161 -6.89 -1.00 6.14
N TRP A 162 -6.94 -2.22 5.60
CA TRP A 162 -8.15 -2.81 5.03
C TRP A 162 -9.29 -2.95 6.05
N THR A 163 -8.92 -3.35 7.27
CA THR A 163 -9.85 -3.52 8.40
C THR A 163 -10.07 -2.25 9.21
N GLU A 164 -9.33 -1.18 8.90
CA GLU A 164 -9.27 0.07 9.66
C GLU A 164 -9.05 -0.19 11.16
N ASN A 165 -8.19 -1.16 11.50
CA ASN A 165 -7.93 -1.64 12.85
C ASN A 165 -6.44 -1.91 13.09
N ASP A 166 -5.89 -1.37 14.18
CA ASP A 166 -4.50 -1.54 14.64
C ASP A 166 -4.43 -2.14 16.05
N SER A 167 -5.33 -3.07 16.37
CA SER A 167 -5.36 -3.75 17.68
C SER A 167 -4.14 -4.62 17.96
N ASP A 168 -3.41 -5.03 16.92
CA ASP A 168 -2.12 -5.72 17.01
C ASP A 168 -0.93 -4.76 17.22
N GLN A 169 -1.18 -3.44 17.26
CA GLN A 169 -0.18 -2.39 17.49
C GLN A 169 0.96 -2.45 16.45
N SER A 170 0.57 -2.73 15.21
CA SER A 170 1.49 -2.82 14.09
C SER A 170 1.98 -1.44 13.66
N PHE A 171 1.17 -0.39 13.85
CA PHE A 171 1.61 0.99 13.70
C PHE A 171 2.03 1.61 15.03
N SER A 172 2.91 2.62 14.98
CA SER A 172 3.11 3.47 16.14
C SER A 172 1.81 4.25 16.44
N PRO A 173 1.47 4.51 17.72
CA PRO A 173 0.23 5.20 18.06
C PRO A 173 0.07 6.57 17.38
N PHE A 174 1.20 7.27 17.17
CA PHE A 174 1.20 8.55 16.46
C PHE A 174 0.87 8.36 14.97
N ILE A 175 1.52 7.42 14.27
CA ILE A 175 1.23 7.15 12.85
C ILE A 175 -0.22 6.71 12.69
N TRP A 176 -0.70 5.78 13.52
CA TRP A 176 -2.09 5.32 13.47
C TRP A 176 -3.09 6.46 13.65
N TYR A 177 -2.84 7.34 14.62
CA TYR A 177 -3.67 8.51 14.85
C TYR A 177 -3.71 9.44 13.63
N MET A 178 -2.55 9.72 13.02
CA MET A 178 -2.46 10.53 11.81
C MET A 178 -3.22 9.92 10.63
N LEU A 179 -3.20 8.59 10.50
CA LEU A 179 -3.87 7.88 9.41
C LEU A 179 -5.40 7.80 9.61
N SER A 180 -5.86 7.67 10.85
CA SER A 180 -7.27 7.41 11.20
C SER A 180 -8.09 8.68 11.47
N GLU A 181 -7.47 9.78 11.88
CA GLU A 181 -8.17 11.04 12.14
C GLU A 181 -8.48 11.79 10.84
N LYS A 182 -9.73 12.26 10.71
CA LYS A 182 -10.25 12.82 9.45
C LYS A 182 -9.65 14.17 9.12
N GLU A 183 -9.30 14.95 10.14
CA GLU A 183 -8.74 16.29 9.97
C GLU A 183 -7.39 16.30 9.25
N PHE A 184 -6.71 15.15 9.12
CA PHE A 184 -5.46 15.04 8.36
C PHE A 184 -5.67 14.70 6.87
N SER A 185 -6.91 14.45 6.44
CA SER A 185 -7.22 14.35 5.02
C SER A 185 -7.51 15.74 4.43
N ASN A 186 -7.40 15.85 3.10
CA ASN A 186 -7.63 17.11 2.41
C ASN A 186 -9.09 17.59 2.47
N ASP A 187 -10.06 16.68 2.59
CA ASP A 187 -11.49 17.01 2.59
C ASP A 187 -12.11 17.06 4.00
N GLY A 188 -11.43 16.52 5.02
CA GLY A 188 -11.93 16.43 6.40
C GLY A 188 -13.12 15.49 6.61
N ASN A 189 -13.62 14.82 5.57
CA ASN A 189 -14.82 13.98 5.61
C ASN A 189 -14.48 12.51 5.86
N SER A 190 -13.35 12.06 5.34
CA SER A 190 -12.81 10.70 5.48
C SER A 190 -11.37 10.72 6.00
N SER A 191 -10.94 9.62 6.61
CA SER A 191 -9.56 9.46 7.07
C SER A 191 -8.62 9.09 5.92
N LEU A 192 -7.30 9.21 6.12
CA LEU A 192 -6.32 8.74 5.14
C LEU A 192 -6.43 7.22 4.94
N LEU A 193 -6.71 6.45 6.01
CA LEU A 193 -6.97 5.01 5.92
C LEU A 193 -8.16 4.71 5.02
N HIS A 194 -9.28 5.37 5.25
CA HIS A 194 -10.50 5.15 4.50
C HIS A 194 -10.30 5.49 3.02
N ASN A 195 -9.64 6.61 2.73
CA ASN A 195 -9.31 7.01 1.36
C ASN A 195 -8.38 6.03 0.66
N LEU A 196 -7.43 5.47 1.40
CA LEU A 196 -6.50 4.46 0.87
C LEU A 196 -7.23 3.13 0.58
N LYS A 197 -8.08 2.67 1.50
CA LYS A 197 -8.93 1.49 1.30
C LYS A 197 -9.85 1.66 0.08
N THR A 198 -10.54 2.79 -0.03
CA THR A 198 -11.43 3.09 -1.17
C THR A 198 -10.66 3.08 -2.48
N ARG A 199 -9.45 3.67 -2.51
CA ARG A 199 -8.57 3.61 -3.67
C ARG A 199 -8.22 2.17 -4.05
N TRP A 200 -7.93 1.31 -3.08
CA TRP A 200 -7.63 -0.10 -3.36
C TRP A 200 -8.84 -0.86 -3.90
N ILE A 201 -10.02 -0.61 -3.35
CA ILE A 201 -11.26 -1.18 -3.88
C ILE A 201 -11.40 -0.82 -5.37
N ASP A 202 -11.22 0.44 -5.73
CA ASP A 202 -11.40 0.91 -7.11
C ASP A 202 -10.34 0.40 -8.08
N TYR A 203 -9.06 0.47 -7.71
CA TYR A 203 -7.97 0.23 -8.65
C TYR A 203 -7.32 -1.14 -8.55
N GLN A 204 -7.44 -1.83 -7.41
CA GLN A 204 -6.83 -3.15 -7.20
C GLN A 204 -7.89 -4.27 -7.19
N PHE A 205 -9.17 -3.93 -7.01
CA PHE A 205 -10.26 -4.89 -6.93
C PHE A 205 -11.46 -4.52 -7.81
N ASP A 206 -11.27 -3.74 -8.88
CA ASP A 206 -12.31 -3.41 -9.87
C ASP A 206 -13.64 -2.91 -9.24
N SER A 207 -13.53 -2.04 -8.24
CA SER A 207 -14.64 -1.53 -7.42
C SER A 207 -15.46 -2.63 -6.70
N ASN A 208 -14.85 -3.77 -6.41
CA ASN A 208 -15.47 -4.92 -5.74
C ASN A 208 -14.82 -5.20 -4.37
N GLU A 209 -15.37 -4.60 -3.32
CA GLU A 209 -14.89 -4.82 -1.94
C GLU A 209 -14.95 -6.29 -1.52
N ASN A 210 -15.93 -7.07 -2.01
CA ASN A 210 -16.02 -8.50 -1.68
C ASN A 210 -14.83 -9.28 -2.24
N GLN A 211 -14.27 -8.89 -3.38
CA GLN A 211 -13.04 -9.50 -3.90
C GLN A 211 -11.85 -9.21 -2.97
N GLY A 212 -11.73 -7.97 -2.50
CA GLY A 212 -10.72 -7.60 -1.50
C GLY A 212 -10.88 -8.39 -0.20
N ASN A 213 -12.11 -8.57 0.30
CA ASN A 213 -12.38 -9.32 1.53
C ASN A 213 -11.94 -10.79 1.49
N HIS A 214 -11.85 -11.39 0.29
CA HIS A 214 -11.38 -12.76 0.11
C HIS A 214 -9.94 -12.83 -0.44
N SER A 215 -9.26 -11.68 -0.55
CA SER A 215 -7.92 -11.61 -1.10
C SER A 215 -6.88 -12.14 -0.10
N VAL A 216 -5.95 -12.95 -0.61
CA VAL A 216 -4.78 -13.42 0.15
C VAL A 216 -3.89 -12.26 0.60
N ILE A 217 -3.96 -11.09 -0.07
CA ILE A 217 -3.17 -9.89 0.25
C ILE A 217 -3.34 -9.43 1.70
N PHE A 218 -4.52 -9.66 2.30
CA PHE A 218 -4.83 -9.25 3.67
C PHE A 218 -4.76 -10.40 4.70
N SER A 219 -4.28 -11.60 4.32
CA SER A 219 -4.03 -12.71 5.26
C SER A 219 -2.60 -12.65 5.84
N ASP A 220 -2.16 -13.70 6.55
CA ASP A 220 -0.75 -13.87 6.99
C ASP A 220 0.17 -14.39 5.87
N GLY A 221 -0.39 -14.66 4.69
CA GLY A 221 0.27 -15.37 3.61
C GLY A 221 -0.61 -16.41 2.94
N GLY A 222 -0.04 -17.05 1.91
CA GLY A 222 -0.72 -18.10 1.17
C GLY A 222 -0.16 -18.26 -0.23
N ILE A 223 -1.01 -18.73 -1.13
CA ILE A 223 -0.65 -18.95 -2.53
C ILE A 223 -0.91 -17.67 -3.33
N TYR A 224 0.15 -17.15 -3.93
CA TYR A 224 0.14 -15.95 -4.76
C TYR A 224 0.42 -16.27 -6.22
N PHE A 225 -0.25 -15.54 -7.10
CA PHE A 225 0.14 -15.37 -8.50
C PHE A 225 0.88 -14.04 -8.71
N ALA A 226 1.44 -13.83 -9.90
CA ALA A 226 2.19 -12.61 -10.20
C ALA A 226 1.34 -11.34 -10.01
N ASP A 227 0.10 -11.34 -10.52
CA ASP A 227 -0.82 -10.20 -10.40
C ASP A 227 -1.17 -9.87 -8.94
N ASP A 228 -1.29 -10.89 -8.07
CA ASP A 228 -1.54 -10.70 -6.64
C ASP A 228 -0.35 -10.00 -5.97
N LEU A 229 0.88 -10.35 -6.35
CA LEU A 229 2.11 -9.75 -5.82
C LEU A 229 2.29 -8.32 -6.32
N HIS A 230 2.10 -8.07 -7.63
CA HIS A 230 2.12 -6.71 -8.18
C HIS A 230 1.07 -5.81 -7.51
N SER A 231 -0.14 -6.34 -7.30
CA SER A 231 -1.20 -5.61 -6.59
C SER A 231 -0.80 -5.30 -5.14
N ARG A 232 -0.19 -6.27 -4.44
CA ARG A 232 0.34 -6.08 -3.08
C ARG A 232 1.43 -5.01 -3.05
N ALA A 233 2.43 -5.08 -3.91
CA ALA A 233 3.51 -4.09 -3.98
C ALA A 233 2.99 -2.69 -4.28
N ALA A 234 2.05 -2.56 -5.22
CA ALA A 234 1.38 -1.30 -5.51
C ALA A 234 0.65 -0.73 -4.27
N MET A 235 -0.06 -1.56 -3.50
CA MET A 235 -0.72 -1.13 -2.27
C MET A 235 0.28 -0.69 -1.19
N ILE A 236 1.40 -1.41 -1.03
CA ILE A 236 2.47 -1.06 -0.09
C ILE A 236 3.09 0.30 -0.46
N ASN A 237 3.40 0.51 -1.74
CA ASN A 237 3.92 1.78 -2.25
C ASN A 237 2.94 2.94 -2.01
N GLN A 238 1.63 2.71 -2.16
CA GLN A 238 0.63 3.73 -1.86
C GLN A 238 0.56 4.05 -0.36
N LEU A 239 0.57 3.05 0.52
CA LEU A 239 0.60 3.26 1.97
C LEU A 239 1.87 4.03 2.39
N GLN A 240 3.01 3.65 1.83
CA GLN A 240 4.28 4.34 2.05
C GLN A 240 4.20 5.82 1.68
N ALA A 241 3.64 6.14 0.51
CA ALA A 241 3.48 7.52 0.06
C ALA A 241 2.61 8.35 1.04
N VAL A 242 1.55 7.75 1.59
CA VAL A 242 0.70 8.38 2.61
C VAL A 242 1.46 8.57 3.92
N ILE A 243 2.24 7.58 4.38
CA ILE A 243 3.06 7.74 5.60
C ILE A 243 4.11 8.84 5.41
N ARG A 244 4.77 8.89 4.24
CA ARG A 244 5.73 9.97 3.92
C ARG A 244 5.08 11.35 3.92
N SER A 245 3.80 11.48 3.55
CA SER A 245 3.12 12.78 3.57
C SER A 245 2.91 13.31 5.00
N ILE A 246 2.90 12.45 6.03
CA ILE A 246 2.84 12.87 7.44
C ILE A 246 4.05 13.76 7.81
N ASN A 247 5.21 13.58 7.16
CA ASN A 247 6.37 14.45 7.37
C ASN A 247 6.05 15.92 7.06
N GLN A 248 5.20 16.19 6.06
CA GLN A 248 4.78 17.55 5.75
C GLN A 248 3.98 18.18 6.91
N SER A 249 3.09 17.41 7.52
CA SER A 249 2.33 17.85 8.70
C SER A 249 3.25 18.14 9.89
N ILE A 250 4.27 17.31 10.14
CA ILE A 250 5.24 17.58 11.21
C ILE A 250 6.05 18.85 10.91
N ASN A 251 6.48 19.06 9.67
CA ASN A 251 7.21 20.27 9.31
C ASN A 251 6.37 21.53 9.55
N ASN A 252 5.07 21.48 9.24
CA ASN A 252 4.14 22.56 9.56
C ASN A 252 4.02 22.79 11.07
N LEU A 253 3.92 21.73 11.87
CA LEU A 253 3.91 21.83 13.33
C LEU A 253 5.20 22.45 13.87
N ILE A 254 6.37 22.07 13.37
CA ILE A 254 7.67 22.64 13.77
C ILE A 254 7.69 24.15 13.50
N LEU A 255 7.18 24.60 12.35
CA LEU A 255 7.14 26.02 12.00
C LEU A 255 6.23 26.83 12.93
N GLU A 256 5.03 26.33 13.25
CA GLU A 256 4.12 26.99 14.19
C GLU A 256 4.64 26.93 15.63
N ALA A 257 5.25 25.81 16.03
CA ALA A 257 5.88 25.67 17.33
C ALA A 257 6.99 26.70 17.49
N ASN A 258 7.95 26.80 16.56
CA ASN A 258 9.05 27.75 16.66
C ASN A 258 8.57 29.21 16.82
N LYS A 259 7.55 29.64 16.06
CA LYS A 259 6.93 30.97 16.21
C LYS A 259 6.32 31.22 17.60
N THR A 260 5.92 30.14 18.28
CA THR A 260 5.33 30.19 19.62
C THR A 260 6.38 30.15 20.72
N LEU A 261 7.52 29.51 20.45
CA LEU A 261 8.63 29.33 21.38
C LEU A 261 9.60 30.52 21.38
N GLU A 262 9.56 31.38 20.36
CA GLU A 262 10.18 32.73 20.30
C GLU A 262 9.39 33.77 21.12
#